data_AF-A0AAV1QR41-F1
#
_entry.id   AF-A0AAV1QR41-F1
#
_cell.length_a   1.000
_cell.length_b   1.000
_cell.length_c   1.000
_cell.angle_alpha   90.00
_cell.angle_beta   90.00
_cell.angle_gamma   90.00
#
_symmetry.space_group_name_H-M   'P 1'
#
loop_
_entity.id
_entity.type
_entity.pdbx_description
1 polymer ?
#
loop_
_entity_poly.entity_id
_entity_poly.type
_entity_poly.pdbx_seq_one_letter_code
_entity_poly.pdbx_strand_id
1 'polypeptide(L)'
;MKKAEVVFIPAPAMGHILALVEVAKLLVRRDDRLSATVFIMHPTLDLTTTKYSESLTASTLPGEKPPGPVQDQDILERKESDGRPGSALV
;
A
#
# COMPACT_ATOMS: atom_id res chain seq x y z
N MET A 1 -27.93 -33.07 18.54
CA MET A 1 -26.71 -33.06 17.70
C MET A 1 -25.90 -31.82 18.07
N LYS A 2 -24.58 -31.93 18.23
CA LYS A 2 -23.73 -30.73 18.41
C LYS A 2 -23.66 -29.95 17.09
N LYS A 3 -23.65 -28.62 17.16
CA LYS A 3 -23.44 -27.77 15.99
C LYS A 3 -21.95 -27.59 15.71
N ALA A 4 -21.58 -27.46 14.44
CA ALA A 4 -20.25 -27.03 14.04
C ALA A 4 -20.20 -25.49 14.00
N GLU A 5 -19.13 -24.91 14.52
CA GLU A 5 -18.96 -23.47 14.61
C GLU A 5 -18.00 -22.98 13.54
N VAL A 6 -18.41 -21.94 12.81
CA VAL A 6 -17.61 -21.28 11.78
C VAL A 6 -17.39 -19.83 12.18
N VAL A 7 -16.15 -19.38 12.16
CA VAL A 7 -15.78 -18.00 12.47
C VAL A 7 -15.26 -17.33 11.20
N PHE A 8 -15.88 -16.22 10.83
CA PHE A 8 -15.53 -15.38 9.71
C PHE A 8 -14.71 -14.17 10.18
N ILE A 9 -13.54 -13.93 9.58
CA ILE A 9 -12.64 -12.82 9.93
C ILE A 9 -12.51 -11.90 8.69
N PRO A 10 -13.43 -10.94 8.50
CA PRO A 10 -13.37 -9.98 7.40
C PRO A 10 -12.28 -8.92 7.62
N ALA A 11 -11.85 -8.29 6.54
CA ALA A 11 -11.15 -7.01 6.63
C ALA A 11 -12.08 -5.94 7.25
N PRO A 12 -11.54 -4.96 8.01
CA PRO A 12 -12.33 -3.94 8.70
C PRO A 12 -12.82 -2.85 7.73
N ALA A 13 -13.76 -3.23 6.87
CA ALA A 13 -14.39 -2.35 5.90
C ALA A 13 -15.85 -2.76 5.72
N MET A 14 -16.77 -1.79 5.74
CA MET A 14 -18.21 -2.05 5.76
C MET A 14 -18.67 -2.95 4.60
N GLY A 15 -18.13 -2.75 3.39
CA GLY A 15 -18.47 -3.60 2.25
C GLY A 15 -18.06 -5.07 2.44
N HIS A 16 -16.90 -5.31 3.03
CA HIS A 16 -16.42 -6.67 3.32
C HIS A 16 -17.24 -7.33 4.43
N ILE A 17 -17.58 -6.58 5.48
CA ILE A 17 -18.38 -7.10 6.61
C ILE A 17 -19.79 -7.48 6.13
N LEU A 18 -20.46 -6.60 5.40
CA LEU A 18 -21.82 -6.85 4.90
C LEU A 18 -21.87 -8.07 3.98
N ALA A 19 -20.91 -8.19 3.05
CA ALA A 19 -20.83 -9.35 2.16
C ALA A 19 -20.67 -10.66 2.96
N LEU A 20 -19.80 -10.67 3.97
CA LEU A 20 -19.52 -11.87 4.75
C LEU A 20 -20.67 -12.25 5.69
N VAL A 21 -21.40 -11.27 6.24
CA VAL A 21 -22.64 -11.50 6.99
C VAL A 21 -23.69 -12.18 6.11
N GLU A 22 -23.83 -11.75 4.86
CA GLU A 22 -24.82 -12.33 3.95
C GLU A 22 -24.47 -13.78 3.56
N VAL A 23 -23.18 -14.07 3.37
CA VAL A 23 -22.67 -15.44 3.21
C VAL A 23 -22.95 -16.27 4.46
N ALA A 24 -22.66 -15.75 5.66
CA ALA A 24 -22.90 -16.45 6.92
C ALA A 24 -24.38 -16.79 7.13
N LYS A 25 -25.29 -15.85 6.80
CA LYS A 25 -26.74 -16.06 6.85
C LYS A 25 -27.18 -17.16 5.89
N LEU A 26 -26.67 -17.17 4.66
CA LEU A 26 -26.96 -18.22 3.70
C LEU A 26 -26.46 -19.58 4.18
N LEU A 27 -25.28 -19.64 4.80
CA LEU A 27 -24.68 -20.88 5.29
C LEU A 27 -25.50 -21.52 6.42
N VAL A 28 -25.87 -20.73 7.43
CA VAL A 28 -26.68 -21.22 8.57
C VAL A 28 -28.11 -21.57 8.15
N ARG A 29 -28.67 -20.88 7.15
CA ARG A 29 -29.98 -21.23 6.57
C ARG A 29 -29.96 -22.52 5.75
N ARG A 30 -28.80 -22.92 5.22
CA ARG A 30 -28.65 -24.12 4.38
C ARG A 30 -28.45 -25.37 5.21
N ASP A 31 -27.79 -25.25 6.36
CA ASP A 31 -27.54 -26.37 7.26
C ASP A 31 -27.70 -25.95 8.73
N ASP A 32 -28.78 -26.42 9.36
CA ASP A 32 -29.11 -26.12 10.75
C ASP A 32 -28.08 -26.65 11.76
N ARG A 33 -27.19 -27.54 11.34
CA ARG A 33 -26.07 -28.06 12.14
C ARG A 33 -24.91 -27.07 12.19
N LEU A 34 -24.95 -25.98 11.45
CA LEU A 34 -23.94 -24.95 11.46
C LEU A 34 -24.35 -23.78 12.37
N SER A 35 -23.36 -23.16 12.98
CA SER A 35 -23.45 -21.86 13.64
C SER A 35 -22.34 -20.98 13.08
N ALA A 36 -22.64 -19.71 12.83
CA ALA A 36 -21.68 -18.77 12.24
C ALA A 36 -21.49 -17.56 13.16
N THR A 37 -20.24 -17.14 13.32
CA THR A 37 -19.84 -15.90 13.99
C THR A 37 -19.05 -15.04 13.02
N VAL A 38 -19.35 -13.74 12.95
CA VAL A 38 -18.59 -12.79 12.13
C VAL A 38 -17.85 -11.84 13.06
N PHE A 39 -16.53 -11.80 12.97
CA PHE A 39 -15.69 -10.94 13.79
C PHE A 39 -15.66 -9.52 13.22
N ILE A 40 -16.00 -8.51 14.03
CA ILE A 40 -15.95 -7.11 13.61
C ILE A 40 -14.74 -6.47 14.29
N MET A 41 -13.69 -6.23 13.52
CA MET A 41 -12.49 -5.54 14.00
C MET A 41 -12.66 -4.04 13.88
N HIS A 42 -12.27 -3.32 14.93
CA HIS A 42 -12.12 -1.86 14.89
C HIS A 42 -10.64 -1.58 14.63
N PRO A 43 -10.26 -1.14 13.42
CA PRO A 43 -8.88 -0.81 13.14
C PRO A 43 -8.56 0.48 13.89
N THR A 44 -7.71 0.38 14.91
CA THR A 44 -7.02 1.56 15.41
C THR A 44 -5.94 1.87 14.38
N LEU A 45 -6.17 2.90 13.56
CA LEU A 45 -5.08 3.47 12.77
C LEU A 45 -4.35 4.46 13.69
N ASP A 46 -3.69 3.94 14.72
CA ASP A 46 -2.87 4.75 15.60
C ASP A 46 -1.56 5.11 14.86
N LEU A 47 -1.25 6.41 14.77
CA LEU A 47 -0.04 6.95 14.13
C LEU A 47 1.26 6.28 14.65
N THR A 48 1.21 5.72 15.85
CA THR A 48 2.29 4.93 16.47
C THR A 48 2.52 3.58 15.80
N THR A 49 1.47 2.92 15.32
CA THR A 49 1.58 1.65 14.55
C THR A 49 2.19 1.91 13.17
N THR A 50 1.97 3.09 12.59
CA THR A 50 2.63 3.53 11.35
C THR A 50 4.14 3.61 11.55
N LYS A 51 4.62 4.17 12.68
CA LYS A 51 6.05 4.24 13.00
C LYS A 51 6.73 2.88 13.12
N TYR A 52 6.06 1.91 13.73
CA TYR A 52 6.58 0.54 13.81
C TYR A 52 6.65 -0.11 12.42
N SER A 53 5.61 0.06 11.60
CA SER A 53 5.57 -0.46 10.22
C SER A 53 6.63 0.19 9.32
N GLU A 54 6.81 1.51 9.43
CA GLU A 54 7.89 2.26 8.78
C GLU A 54 9.26 1.72 9.19
N SER A 55 9.47 1.49 10.49
CA SER A 55 10.72 0.95 11.03
C SER A 55 10.98 -0.48 10.56
N LEU A 56 9.94 -1.31 10.45
CA LEU A 56 10.04 -2.69 10.00
C LEU A 56 10.35 -2.77 8.49
N THR A 57 9.76 -1.86 7.70
CA THR A 57 10.04 -1.71 6.28
C THR A 57 11.45 -1.17 6.05
N ALA A 58 11.90 -0.20 6.86
CA ALA A 58 13.27 0.31 6.81
C ALA A 58 14.32 -0.72 7.23
N SER A 59 13.95 -1.66 8.12
CA SER A 59 14.84 -2.75 8.54
C SER A 59 14.87 -3.92 7.54
N THR A 60 13.91 -4.01 6.62
CA THR A 60 13.82 -5.07 5.62
C THR A 60 14.11 -4.49 4.23
N LEU A 61 15.40 -4.27 3.95
CA LEU A 61 16.09 -4.36 2.66
C LEU A 61 17.28 -3.39 2.65
N PRO A 62 18.54 -3.88 2.69
CA PRO A 62 19.69 -3.04 2.44
C PRO A 62 19.78 -2.77 0.94
N GLY A 63 19.42 -1.54 0.54
CA GLY A 63 19.85 -0.98 -0.73
C GLY A 63 18.76 -0.87 -1.79
N GLU A 64 17.90 0.13 -1.66
CA GLU A 64 17.69 1.06 -2.76
C GLU A 64 17.69 2.47 -2.20
N LYS A 65 18.80 3.18 -2.44
CA LYS A 65 18.88 4.62 -2.24
C LYS A 65 17.88 5.26 -3.21
N PRO A 66 16.88 6.03 -2.74
CA PRO A 66 15.96 6.72 -3.63
C PRO A 66 16.77 7.57 -4.62
N PRO A 67 16.40 7.61 -5.92
CA PRO A 67 17.07 8.48 -6.86
C PRO A 67 16.96 9.92 -6.34
N GLY A 68 18.11 10.53 -6.09
CA GLY A 68 18.17 11.93 -5.68
C GLY A 68 17.55 12.84 -6.73
N PRO A 69 17.12 14.05 -6.37
CA PRO A 69 16.63 15.01 -7.36
C PRO A 69 17.71 15.18 -8.44
N VAL A 70 17.34 14.88 -9.69
CA VAL A 70 18.18 15.11 -10.87
C VAL A 70 18.49 16.60 -10.90
N GLN A 71 19.74 16.95 -10.58
CA GLN A 71 20.24 18.30 -10.76
C GLN A 71 20.69 18.41 -12.22
N ASP A 72 19.77 18.86 -13.07
CA ASP A 72 20.03 19.19 -14.47
C ASP A 72 20.87 20.48 -14.56
N GLN A 73 22.15 20.43 -14.18
CA GLN A 73 23.07 21.56 -14.32
C GLN A 73 24.44 21.22 -14.91
N ASP A 74 24.62 20.03 -15.50
CA ASP A 74 25.92 19.60 -16.06
C ASP A 74 25.88 19.16 -17.54
N ILE A 75 24.86 19.57 -18.30
CA ILE A 75 24.81 19.35 -19.77
C ILE A 75 24.55 20.66 -20.49
N LEU A 76 25.50 21.61 -20.42
CA LEU A 76 25.74 22.51 -21.56
C LEU A 76 27.19 23.04 -21.65
N GLU A 77 28.04 22.82 -20.64
CA GLU A 77 29.45 23.23 -20.64
C GLU A 77 30.37 22.29 -21.42
N ARG A 78 29.96 21.77 -22.60
CA ARG A 78 30.87 21.05 -23.51
C ARG A 78 30.47 21.22 -24.98
N LYS A 79 30.88 22.33 -25.58
CA LYS A 79 31.53 22.37 -26.91
C LYS A 79 31.88 23.81 -27.29
N GLU A 80 32.89 24.35 -26.64
CA GLU A 80 33.80 25.27 -27.33
C GLU A 80 34.53 24.47 -28.43
N SER A 81 34.71 25.10 -29.60
CA SER A 81 35.52 24.70 -30.77
C SER A 81 34.70 24.48 -32.05
N ASP A 82 34.49 25.55 -32.83
CA ASP A 82 35.16 25.70 -34.15
C ASP A 82 34.96 27.12 -34.77
N GLY A 83 36.00 27.67 -35.42
CA GLY A 83 35.91 28.67 -36.50
C GLY A 83 35.84 30.19 -36.19
N ARG A 84 37.00 30.88 -36.24
CA ARG A 84 37.18 32.37 -36.32
C ARG A 84 36.74 32.99 -37.69
N PRO A 85 36.92 34.31 -37.96
CA PRO A 85 36.34 35.52 -37.35
C PRO A 85 35.81 36.56 -38.38
N GLY A 86 35.16 37.65 -37.91
CA GLY A 86 34.94 38.91 -38.67
C GLY A 86 33.51 39.06 -39.19
N SER A 87 32.72 40.07 -38.83
CA SER A 87 32.97 41.48 -39.17
C SER A 87 32.12 42.39 -38.29
N ALA A 88 32.72 43.47 -37.80
CA ALA A 88 32.00 44.64 -37.30
C ALA A 88 31.47 45.47 -38.48
N LEU A 89 30.25 46.00 -38.40
CA LEU A 89 29.94 47.35 -38.87
C LEU A 89 28.56 47.80 -38.34
N VAL A 90 28.62 48.90 -37.58
CA VAL A 90 27.67 50.02 -37.39
C VAL A 90 26.20 49.81 -37.71
#